data_AF-A0A8U7NRJ3-F1
#
_entry.id   AF-A0A8U7NRJ3-F1
#
_cell.length_a   1.000
_cell.length_b   1.000
_cell.length_c   1.000
_cell.angle_alpha   90.00
_cell.angle_beta   90.00
_cell.angle_gamma   90.00
#
_symmetry.space_group_name_H-M   'P 1'
#
loop_
_entity.id
_entity.type
_entity.pdbx_description
1 polymer ?
#
loop_
_entity_poly.entity_id
_entity_poly.type
_entity_poly.pdbx_seq_one_letter_code
_entity_poly.pdbx_strand_id
1 'polypeptide(L)'
;MKLFSRAGATPKTRLRLCCDVHMVEADVLLRGGRGDPILAHPPDTDSDITLQEWLAEMVSTNKGIKLDFKSLGAVGPSLELLSRLRRALERPVWLNGDVLPGPRGGRPPLDARAFLAAVASSCPAATLSLGWTTGCHRGQGYAWPMVQEMSRLCQPLSQPVTFAVRAALVPSSVPQLQWLMQQSHRSVPALTCPDQLVSACIKHSTFMCPCSSRWPWKCFCLRFFISLRSHSDSSDRRSLLISLK
;
A
#
# COMPACT_ATOMS: atom_id res chain seq x y z
N MET A 1 7.94 -5.79 13.00
CA MET A 1 7.65 -6.96 12.11
C MET A 1 7.60 -6.45 10.67
N LYS A 2 8.46 -6.93 9.76
CA LYS A 2 8.51 -6.41 8.37
C LYS A 2 7.36 -7.01 7.56
N LEU A 3 6.35 -6.21 7.21
CA LEU A 3 5.21 -6.73 6.44
C LEU A 3 5.48 -6.81 4.93
N PHE A 4 6.23 -5.88 4.34
CA PHE A 4 6.39 -5.78 2.88
C PHE A 4 7.84 -5.67 2.43
N SER A 5 8.18 -6.36 1.34
CA SER A 5 9.40 -6.12 0.52
C SER A 5 8.99 -5.74 -0.89
N ARG A 6 9.68 -4.77 -1.51
CA ARG A 6 9.35 -4.25 -2.85
C ARG A 6 10.11 -4.97 -3.98
N ALA A 7 9.44 -5.68 -4.87
CA ALA A 7 10.06 -6.19 -6.10
C ALA A 7 10.34 -5.02 -7.07
N GLY A 8 11.43 -5.09 -7.85
CA GLY A 8 11.83 -4.05 -8.80
C GLY A 8 12.48 -4.64 -10.05
N ALA A 9 12.72 -3.80 -11.06
CA ALA A 9 13.03 -4.13 -12.45
C ALA A 9 14.41 -4.77 -12.75
N THR A 10 15.06 -5.42 -11.78
CA THR A 10 16.39 -6.04 -12.00
C THR A 10 16.41 -7.48 -11.49
N PRO A 11 17.38 -8.33 -11.92
CA PRO A 11 17.50 -9.75 -11.52
C PRO A 11 17.59 -10.02 -10.00
N LYS A 12 17.64 -8.96 -9.18
CA LYS A 12 17.59 -9.01 -7.72
C LYS A 12 16.22 -9.42 -7.15
N THR A 13 15.21 -9.71 -7.97
CA THR A 13 13.94 -10.35 -7.54
C THR A 13 14.18 -11.66 -6.78
N ARG A 14 15.19 -12.45 -7.17
CA ARG A 14 15.57 -13.69 -6.46
C ARG A 14 16.04 -13.48 -5.01
N LEU A 15 16.54 -12.30 -4.65
CA LEU A 15 17.08 -12.01 -3.31
C LEU A 15 16.03 -11.63 -2.26
N ARG A 16 14.73 -11.59 -2.62
CA ARG A 16 13.67 -11.05 -1.75
C ARG A 16 12.56 -12.03 -1.38
N LEU A 17 12.55 -13.23 -1.97
CA LEU A 17 11.71 -14.33 -1.49
C LEU A 17 12.27 -14.91 -0.17
N CYS A 18 13.55 -14.68 0.12
CA CYS A 18 14.26 -15.23 1.27
C CYS A 18 14.17 -14.36 2.55
N CYS A 19 13.59 -13.16 2.50
CA CYS A 19 13.48 -12.33 3.70
C CYS A 19 12.24 -12.70 4.54
N ASP A 20 12.35 -12.55 5.86
CA ASP A 20 11.28 -12.80 6.83
C ASP A 20 10.21 -11.69 6.78
N VAL A 21 9.44 -11.70 5.69
CA VAL A 21 8.29 -10.82 5.43
C VAL A 21 7.06 -11.65 5.05
N HIS A 22 5.90 -11.18 5.48
CA HIS A 22 4.62 -11.87 5.28
C HIS A 22 3.96 -11.54 3.94
N MET A 23 4.24 -10.35 3.39
CA MET A 23 3.72 -9.90 2.10
C MET A 23 4.86 -9.39 1.21
N VAL A 24 4.69 -9.51 -0.11
CA VAL A 24 5.58 -8.91 -1.10
C VAL A 24 4.79 -7.92 -1.94
N GLU A 25 5.32 -6.71 -2.09
CA GLU A 25 4.71 -5.64 -2.87
C GLU A 25 5.41 -5.48 -4.21
N ALA A 26 4.64 -5.26 -5.27
CA ALA A 26 5.17 -5.01 -6.60
C ALA A 26 4.44 -3.81 -7.23
N ASP A 27 5.19 -2.84 -7.76
CA ASP A 27 4.60 -1.78 -8.57
C ASP A 27 4.25 -2.34 -9.96
N VAL A 28 3.06 -2.04 -10.45
CA VAL A 28 2.56 -2.59 -11.71
C VAL A 28 2.23 -1.47 -12.70
N LEU A 29 2.82 -1.58 -13.89
CA LEU A 29 2.57 -0.74 -15.06
C LEU A 29 2.19 -1.61 -16.25
N LEU A 30 1.55 -1.03 -17.26
CA LEU A 30 1.29 -1.70 -18.55
C LEU A 30 2.38 -1.29 -19.55
N ARG A 31 3.17 -2.26 -20.04
CA ARG A 31 4.27 -1.99 -20.99
C ARG A 31 3.72 -1.28 -22.23
N GLY A 32 4.26 -0.10 -22.54
CA GLY A 32 3.82 0.71 -23.69
C GLY A 32 2.33 1.08 -23.70
N GLY A 33 1.61 0.94 -22.58
CA GLY A 33 0.17 1.24 -22.48
C GLY A 33 -0.77 0.27 -23.20
N ARG A 34 -0.27 -0.78 -23.86
CA ARG A 34 -1.06 -1.81 -24.57
C ARG A 34 -0.48 -3.23 -24.50
N GLY A 35 0.72 -3.40 -23.94
CA GLY A 35 1.40 -4.70 -23.83
C GLY A 35 1.10 -5.42 -22.51
N ASP A 36 2.08 -6.15 -22.00
CA ASP A 36 1.93 -6.93 -20.77
C ASP A 36 2.03 -6.07 -19.50
N PRO A 37 1.34 -6.45 -18.40
CA PRO A 37 1.63 -5.88 -17.09
C PRO A 37 3.04 -6.28 -16.65
N ILE A 38 3.82 -5.30 -16.20
CA ILE A 38 5.23 -5.43 -15.85
C ILE A 38 5.52 -4.84 -14.48
N LEU A 39 6.61 -5.29 -13.86
CA LEU A 39 7.07 -4.77 -12.59
C LEU A 39 7.97 -3.55 -12.77
N ALA A 40 7.35 -2.38 -12.81
CA ALA A 40 8.03 -1.10 -13.01
C ALA A 40 7.43 -0.02 -12.13
N HIS A 41 8.26 0.95 -11.74
CA HIS A 41 7.82 2.11 -10.99
C HIS A 41 8.31 3.39 -11.65
N PRO A 42 7.44 4.38 -11.84
CA PRO A 42 7.85 5.62 -12.47
C PRO A 42 9.06 6.29 -11.80
N PRO A 43 9.99 6.88 -12.56
CA PRO A 43 9.88 7.21 -13.99
C PRO A 43 10.09 6.03 -14.94
N ASP A 44 10.50 4.86 -14.45
CA ASP A 44 10.67 3.68 -15.30
C ASP A 44 9.31 3.28 -15.90
N THR A 45 9.28 3.11 -17.23
CA THR A 45 8.11 2.71 -17.99
C THR A 45 8.23 1.31 -18.58
N ASP A 46 9.36 0.64 -18.35
CA ASP A 46 9.62 -0.73 -18.78
C ASP A 46 10.40 -1.50 -17.71
N SER A 47 10.43 -2.83 -17.85
CA SER A 47 11.10 -3.77 -16.95
C SER A 47 11.30 -5.11 -17.64
N ASP A 48 12.42 -5.78 -17.33
CA ASP A 48 12.70 -7.14 -17.82
C ASP A 48 11.77 -8.20 -17.20
N ILE A 49 10.98 -7.83 -16.18
CA ILE A 49 10.16 -8.76 -15.41
C ILE A 49 8.69 -8.47 -15.65
N THR A 50 8.00 -9.43 -16.27
CA THR A 50 6.53 -9.39 -16.40
C THR A 50 5.87 -9.73 -15.07
N LEU A 51 4.63 -9.24 -14.88
CA LEU A 51 3.84 -9.62 -13.71
C LEU A 51 3.55 -11.13 -13.71
N GLN A 52 3.36 -11.75 -14.87
CA GLN A 52 3.09 -13.17 -14.99
C GLN A 52 4.25 -14.02 -14.45
N GLU A 53 5.48 -13.72 -14.87
CA GLU A 53 6.68 -14.42 -14.38
C GLU A 53 6.82 -14.26 -12.87
N TRP A 54 6.63 -13.03 -12.37
CA TRP A 54 6.71 -12.77 -10.94
C TRP A 54 5.63 -13.48 -10.12
N LEU A 55 4.38 -13.53 -10.61
CA LEU A 55 3.31 -14.26 -9.93
C LEU A 55 3.59 -15.76 -9.91
N ALA A 56 4.19 -16.33 -10.96
CA ALA A 56 4.61 -17.73 -10.99
C ALA A 56 5.67 -18.02 -9.91
N GLU A 57 6.63 -17.11 -9.69
CA GLU A 57 7.58 -17.23 -8.56
C GLU A 57 6.88 -17.10 -7.20
N MET A 58 5.87 -16.24 -7.08
CA MET A 58 5.14 -16.07 -5.81
C MET A 58 4.33 -17.31 -5.42
N VAL A 59 3.85 -18.09 -6.39
CA VAL A 59 3.16 -19.37 -6.14
C VAL A 59 4.02 -20.32 -5.32
N SER A 60 5.34 -20.37 -5.56
CA SER A 60 6.26 -21.23 -4.82
C SER A 60 6.66 -20.71 -3.43
N THR A 61 6.01 -19.65 -2.94
CA THR A 61 6.28 -19.07 -1.60
C THR A 61 5.04 -19.06 -0.71
N ASN A 62 5.22 -18.94 0.60
CA ASN A 62 4.12 -18.77 1.55
C ASN A 62 3.77 -17.29 1.84
N LYS A 63 4.06 -16.38 0.91
CA LYS A 63 3.91 -14.93 1.12
C LYS A 63 2.67 -14.41 0.44
N GLY A 64 1.95 -13.50 1.10
CA GLY A 64 0.88 -12.75 0.45
C GLY A 64 1.41 -11.72 -0.55
N ILE A 65 0.52 -11.19 -1.38
CA ILE A 65 0.87 -10.32 -2.52
C ILE A 65 0.19 -8.97 -2.35
N LYS A 66 0.91 -7.89 -2.64
CA LYS A 66 0.34 -6.55 -2.81
C LYS A 66 0.73 -5.98 -4.16
N LEU A 67 -0.24 -5.78 -5.04
CA LEU A 67 -0.01 -5.11 -6.33
C LEU A 67 -0.31 -3.62 -6.20
N ASP A 68 0.69 -2.78 -6.41
CA ASP A 68 0.59 -1.32 -6.41
C ASP A 68 0.47 -0.79 -7.84
N PHE A 69 -0.77 -0.59 -8.29
CA PHE A 69 -1.06 -0.15 -9.65
C PHE A 69 -0.64 1.31 -9.86
N LYS A 70 0.21 1.53 -10.86
CA LYS A 70 0.67 2.86 -11.29
C LYS A 70 -0.03 3.35 -12.56
N SER A 71 -0.79 2.48 -13.22
CA SER A 71 -1.61 2.81 -14.39
C SER A 71 -2.90 2.00 -14.39
N LEU A 72 -4.02 2.64 -14.75
CA LEU A 72 -5.33 1.97 -14.81
C LEU A 72 -5.35 0.85 -15.85
N GLY A 73 -4.67 1.03 -16.98
CA GLY A 73 -4.60 0.02 -18.05
C GLY A 73 -3.99 -1.31 -17.59
N ALA A 74 -3.15 -1.32 -16.56
CA ALA A 74 -2.57 -2.55 -16.02
C ALA A 74 -3.54 -3.36 -15.16
N VAL A 75 -4.64 -2.76 -14.69
CA VAL A 75 -5.55 -3.39 -13.71
C VAL A 75 -6.22 -4.61 -14.33
N GLY A 76 -6.90 -4.46 -15.47
CA GLY A 76 -7.59 -5.58 -16.14
C GLY A 76 -6.69 -6.79 -16.39
N PRO A 77 -5.58 -6.63 -17.16
CA PRO A 77 -4.65 -7.73 -17.43
C PRO A 77 -4.08 -8.38 -16.16
N SER A 78 -3.79 -7.60 -15.12
CA SER A 78 -3.26 -8.15 -13.86
C SER A 78 -4.31 -8.96 -13.08
N LEU A 79 -5.57 -8.52 -13.09
CA LEU A 79 -6.66 -9.26 -12.45
C LEU A 79 -6.96 -10.57 -13.19
N GLU A 80 -6.81 -10.59 -14.51
CA GLU A 80 -6.92 -11.81 -15.31
C GLU A 80 -5.81 -12.82 -14.95
N LEU A 81 -4.57 -12.37 -14.79
CA LEU A 81 -3.47 -13.24 -14.32
C LEU A 81 -3.74 -13.78 -12.91
N LEU A 82 -4.20 -12.92 -11.99
CA LEU A 82 -4.53 -13.33 -10.62
C LEU A 82 -5.68 -14.35 -10.59
N SER A 83 -6.70 -14.21 -11.45
CA SER A 83 -7.84 -15.13 -11.48
C SER A 83 -7.42 -16.53 -11.92
N ARG A 84 -6.53 -16.64 -12.91
CA ARG A 84 -5.95 -17.91 -13.38
C ARG A 84 -5.14 -18.62 -12.29
N LEU A 85 -4.48 -17.85 -11.43
CA LEU A 85 -3.64 -18.37 -10.36
C LEU A 85 -4.37 -18.47 -9.00
N ARG A 86 -5.67 -18.16 -8.93
CA ARG A 86 -6.41 -18.04 -7.67
C ARG A 86 -6.32 -19.28 -6.78
N ARG A 87 -6.39 -20.49 -7.35
CA ARG A 87 -6.26 -21.74 -6.60
C ARG A 87 -4.82 -22.01 -6.14
N ALA A 88 -3.84 -21.54 -6.91
CA ALA A 88 -2.43 -21.68 -6.56
C ALA A 88 -1.98 -20.62 -5.56
N LEU A 89 -2.69 -19.49 -5.47
CA LEU A 89 -2.45 -18.37 -4.57
C LEU A 89 -3.47 -18.37 -3.42
N GLU A 90 -3.47 -19.42 -2.59
CA GLU A 90 -4.26 -19.48 -1.35
C GLU A 90 -3.65 -18.58 -0.25
N ARG A 91 -3.50 -17.30 -0.55
CA ARG A 91 -2.85 -16.30 0.33
C ARG A 91 -3.47 -14.92 0.14
N PRO A 92 -3.29 -13.99 1.10
CA PRO A 92 -3.87 -12.66 0.98
C PRO A 92 -3.36 -11.93 -0.27
N VAL A 93 -4.28 -11.41 -1.07
CA VAL A 93 -4.01 -10.54 -2.21
C VAL A 93 -4.54 -9.15 -1.90
N TRP A 94 -3.67 -8.16 -2.00
CA TRP A 94 -3.96 -6.76 -1.77
C TRP A 94 -3.82 -5.99 -3.07
N LEU A 95 -4.82 -5.20 -3.42
CA LEU A 95 -4.86 -4.41 -4.65
C LEU A 95 -4.82 -2.93 -4.27
N ASN A 96 -3.67 -2.32 -4.52
CA ASN A 96 -3.37 -0.96 -4.10
C ASN A 96 -3.48 0.01 -5.27
N GLY A 97 -4.16 1.13 -5.03
CA GLY A 97 -4.29 2.20 -6.02
C GLY A 97 -4.35 3.56 -5.34
N ASP A 98 -3.66 4.54 -5.91
CA ASP A 98 -3.86 5.96 -5.56
C ASP A 98 -5.05 6.48 -6.37
N VAL A 99 -6.23 6.50 -5.74
CA VAL A 99 -7.52 6.76 -6.40
C VAL A 99 -8.10 8.14 -6.09
N LEU A 100 -7.50 8.87 -5.14
CA LEU A 100 -7.90 10.24 -4.80
C LEU A 100 -6.70 11.20 -4.85
N PRO A 101 -6.92 12.50 -5.08
CA PRO A 101 -5.88 13.50 -4.97
C PRO A 101 -5.52 13.76 -3.49
N GLY A 102 -4.23 13.78 -3.17
CA GLY A 102 -3.73 14.03 -1.82
C GLY A 102 -2.83 15.26 -1.74
N PRO A 103 -2.23 15.50 -0.56
CA PRO A 103 -1.38 16.67 -0.35
C PRO A 103 -0.25 16.76 -1.38
N ARG A 104 -0.25 17.86 -2.13
CA ARG A 104 0.73 18.18 -3.18
C ARG A 104 0.88 17.07 -4.24
N GLY A 105 -0.18 16.32 -4.53
CA GLY A 105 -0.17 15.29 -5.56
C GLY A 105 0.08 15.89 -6.95
N GLY A 106 1.23 15.58 -7.54
CA GLY A 106 1.59 16.05 -8.89
C GLY A 106 1.19 15.10 -10.02
N ARG A 107 0.76 13.88 -9.69
CA ARG A 107 0.29 12.87 -10.66
C ARG A 107 -1.22 12.72 -10.56
N PRO A 108 -1.92 12.52 -11.69
CA PRO A 108 -3.34 12.22 -11.65
C PRO A 108 -3.58 10.89 -10.92
N PRO A 109 -4.61 10.81 -10.06
CA PRO A 109 -5.03 9.54 -9.47
C PRO A 109 -5.56 8.58 -10.55
N LEU A 110 -5.58 7.30 -10.22
CA LEU A 110 -6.35 6.31 -10.97
C LEU A 110 -7.83 6.67 -10.91
N ASP A 111 -8.58 6.43 -11.99
CA ASP A 111 -10.03 6.55 -11.95
C ASP A 111 -10.59 5.59 -10.90
N ALA A 112 -11.15 6.15 -9.82
CA ALA A 112 -11.60 5.40 -8.67
C ALA A 112 -12.72 4.42 -9.05
N ARG A 113 -13.67 4.85 -9.89
CA ARG A 113 -14.84 4.06 -10.26
C ARG A 113 -14.43 2.86 -11.12
N ALA A 114 -13.61 3.08 -12.14
CA ALA A 114 -13.10 2.03 -13.01
C ALA A 114 -12.22 1.04 -12.25
N PHE A 115 -11.34 1.52 -11.37
CA PHE A 115 -10.51 0.67 -10.52
C PHE A 115 -11.37 -0.23 -9.62
N LEU A 116 -12.31 0.36 -8.86
CA LEU A 116 -13.16 -0.38 -7.93
C LEU A 116 -14.08 -1.36 -8.65
N ALA A 117 -14.66 -0.97 -9.78
CA ALA A 117 -15.52 -1.84 -10.59
C ALA A 117 -14.75 -3.06 -11.13
N ALA A 118 -13.55 -2.85 -11.66
CA ALA A 118 -12.70 -3.95 -12.16
C ALA A 118 -12.35 -4.94 -11.05
N VAL A 119 -11.95 -4.44 -9.86
CA VAL A 119 -11.63 -5.28 -8.72
C VAL A 119 -12.85 -6.04 -8.20
N ALA A 120 -13.99 -5.37 -8.04
CA ALA A 120 -15.22 -6.01 -7.58
C ALA A 120 -15.68 -7.14 -8.52
N SER A 121 -15.50 -6.96 -9.83
CA SER A 121 -15.87 -7.96 -10.83
C SER A 121 -14.90 -9.15 -10.86
N SER A 122 -13.59 -8.92 -10.84
CA SER A 122 -12.60 -9.97 -11.13
C SER A 122 -11.94 -10.57 -9.88
N CYS A 123 -11.85 -9.80 -8.79
CA CYS A 123 -11.18 -10.20 -7.55
C CYS A 123 -11.95 -9.72 -6.30
N PRO A 124 -13.23 -10.12 -6.11
CA PRO A 124 -14.06 -9.62 -5.00
C PRO A 124 -13.55 -10.02 -3.61
N ALA A 125 -12.72 -11.06 -3.51
CA ALA A 125 -12.13 -11.50 -2.23
C ALA A 125 -10.84 -10.75 -1.86
N ALA A 126 -10.30 -9.90 -2.74
CA ALA A 126 -9.07 -9.17 -2.48
C ALA A 126 -9.28 -8.03 -1.48
N THR A 127 -8.22 -7.68 -0.76
CA THR A 127 -8.20 -6.48 0.09
C THR A 127 -7.85 -5.26 -0.74
N LEU A 128 -8.69 -4.23 -0.69
CA LEU A 128 -8.41 -2.94 -1.31
C LEU A 128 -7.44 -2.16 -0.42
N SER A 129 -6.39 -1.59 -1.02
CA SER A 129 -5.44 -0.70 -0.35
C SER A 129 -5.50 0.67 -1.02
N LEU A 130 -6.44 1.50 -0.61
CA LEU A 130 -6.76 2.77 -1.27
C LEU A 130 -5.88 3.89 -0.71
N GLY A 131 -5.33 4.71 -1.60
CA GLY A 131 -4.45 5.81 -1.22
C GLY A 131 -4.75 7.08 -1.99
N TRP A 132 -3.87 8.07 -1.76
CA TRP A 132 -3.91 9.35 -2.43
C TRP A 132 -2.62 9.62 -3.18
N THR A 133 -2.72 10.25 -4.35
CA THR A 133 -1.54 10.80 -5.02
C THR A 133 -0.95 11.91 -4.16
N THR A 134 0.34 11.82 -3.87
CA THR A 134 1.00 12.70 -2.89
C THR A 134 2.36 13.14 -3.41
N GLY A 135 2.73 14.38 -3.10
CA GLY A 135 4.04 14.93 -3.44
C GLY A 135 5.16 14.34 -2.57
N CYS A 136 6.41 14.50 -3.01
CA CYS A 136 7.60 14.01 -2.32
C CYS A 136 8.18 14.99 -1.28
N HIS A 137 7.35 15.87 -0.70
CA HIS A 137 7.82 16.93 0.20
C HIS A 137 7.15 16.87 1.57
N ARG A 138 7.91 17.24 2.62
CA ARG A 138 7.33 17.58 3.93
C ARG A 138 6.45 18.83 3.77
N GLY A 139 5.26 18.82 4.34
CA GLY A 139 4.25 19.86 4.13
C GLY A 139 2.97 19.60 4.90
N GLN A 140 1.91 20.32 4.55
CA GLN A 140 0.58 20.08 5.14
C GLN A 140 0.18 18.61 4.93
N GLY A 141 -0.31 18.00 6.01
CA GLY A 141 -0.79 16.62 6.02
C GLY A 141 -2.10 16.45 5.23
N TYR A 142 -2.74 15.30 5.40
CA TYR A 142 -4.07 15.04 4.87
C TYR A 142 -5.09 16.01 5.52
N ALA A 143 -5.80 16.76 4.69
CA ALA A 143 -6.85 17.66 5.14
C ALA A 143 -8.17 16.91 5.39
N TRP A 144 -9.06 17.51 6.17
CA TRP A 144 -10.39 16.94 6.47
C TRP A 144 -11.20 16.54 5.23
N PRO A 145 -11.32 17.39 4.18
CA PRO A 145 -12.04 17.00 2.97
C PRO A 145 -11.47 15.74 2.31
N MET A 146 -10.15 15.56 2.33
CA MET A 146 -9.48 14.41 1.69
C MET A 146 -9.83 13.09 2.37
N VAL A 147 -9.86 13.05 3.71
CA VAL A 147 -10.23 11.84 4.45
C VAL A 147 -11.75 11.60 4.44
N GLN A 148 -12.55 12.66 4.43
CA GLN A 148 -14.00 12.55 4.29
C GLN A 148 -14.40 11.99 2.92
N GLU A 149 -13.74 12.43 1.85
CA GLU A 149 -13.93 11.90 0.51
C GLU A 149 -13.56 10.41 0.43
N MET A 150 -12.41 10.01 0.99
CA MET A 150 -12.02 8.61 1.08
C MET A 150 -13.05 7.77 1.86
N SER A 151 -13.57 8.29 2.97
CA SER A 151 -14.64 7.63 3.73
C SER A 151 -15.89 7.40 2.87
N ARG A 152 -16.38 8.44 2.17
CA ARG A 152 -17.53 8.32 1.26
C ARG A 152 -17.29 7.29 0.14
N LEU A 153 -16.09 7.30 -0.45
CA LEU A 153 -15.71 6.33 -1.48
C LEU A 153 -15.78 4.88 -0.97
N CYS A 154 -15.48 4.66 0.31
CA CYS A 154 -15.46 3.33 0.92
C CYS A 154 -16.83 2.82 1.38
N GLN A 155 -17.81 3.70 1.61
CA GLN A 155 -19.14 3.33 2.12
C GLN A 155 -19.85 2.21 1.33
N PRO A 156 -19.88 2.22 -0.02
CA PRO A 156 -20.57 1.17 -0.77
C PRO A 156 -19.74 -0.13 -0.93
N LEU A 157 -18.50 -0.18 -0.45
CA LEU A 157 -17.61 -1.31 -0.70
C LEU A 157 -17.93 -2.48 0.24
N SER A 158 -18.08 -3.66 -0.35
CA SER A 158 -18.22 -4.91 0.41
C SER A 158 -16.87 -5.52 0.78
N GLN A 159 -15.82 -5.24 -0.03
CA GLN A 159 -14.48 -5.73 0.23
C GLN A 159 -13.85 -5.11 1.48
N PRO A 160 -12.98 -5.85 2.17
CA PRO A 160 -11.90 -5.32 2.98
C PRO A 160 -11.21 -4.07 2.43
N VAL A 161 -11.07 -3.03 3.25
CA VAL A 161 -10.31 -1.81 2.90
C VAL A 161 -9.20 -1.56 3.90
N THR A 162 -8.03 -1.16 3.39
CA THR A 162 -6.91 -0.58 4.11
C THR A 162 -6.55 0.76 3.48
N PHE A 163 -6.02 1.70 4.27
CA PHE A 163 -5.60 3.00 3.76
C PHE A 163 -4.09 3.03 3.59
N ALA A 164 -3.67 3.43 2.39
CA ALA A 164 -2.29 3.44 2.00
C ALA A 164 -1.73 4.88 2.12
N VAL A 165 -1.13 5.16 3.28
CA VAL A 165 -0.80 6.49 3.78
C VAL A 165 0.69 6.79 3.59
N ARG A 166 1.05 7.98 3.13
CA ARG A 166 2.46 8.39 3.05
C ARG A 166 3.03 8.65 4.44
N ALA A 167 4.12 7.97 4.79
CA ALA A 167 4.75 8.07 6.12
C ALA A 167 5.03 9.51 6.55
N ALA A 168 5.58 10.30 5.63
CA ALA A 168 6.02 11.68 5.88
C ALA A 168 4.87 12.64 6.24
N LEU A 169 3.62 12.28 5.93
CA LEU A 169 2.45 13.12 6.19
C LEU A 169 1.75 12.74 7.50
N VAL A 170 2.03 11.57 8.06
CA VAL A 170 1.36 11.05 9.26
C VAL A 170 1.45 12.02 10.44
N PRO A 171 2.63 12.57 10.81
CA PRO A 171 2.73 13.44 11.99
C PRO A 171 1.78 14.64 11.93
N SER A 172 1.52 15.16 10.73
CA SER A 172 0.65 16.30 10.48
C SER A 172 -0.80 15.92 10.16
N SER A 173 -1.16 14.64 10.26
CA SER A 173 -2.48 14.11 9.84
C SER A 173 -3.14 13.20 10.86
N VAL A 174 -2.58 13.08 12.08
CA VAL A 174 -3.06 12.13 13.10
C VAL A 174 -4.57 12.25 13.35
N PRO A 175 -5.15 13.44 13.61
CA PRO A 175 -6.59 13.54 13.87
C PRO A 175 -7.46 13.07 12.69
N GLN A 176 -7.07 13.43 11.47
CA GLN A 176 -7.80 13.08 10.24
C GLN A 176 -7.75 11.58 9.96
N LEU A 177 -6.57 10.97 10.13
CA LEU A 177 -6.37 9.53 9.94
C LEU A 177 -7.09 8.72 11.01
N GLN A 178 -7.06 9.16 12.28
CA GLN A 178 -7.82 8.52 13.36
C GLN A 178 -9.32 8.56 13.08
N TRP A 179 -9.85 9.71 12.67
CA TRP A 179 -11.26 9.84 12.32
C TRP A 179 -11.64 8.90 11.16
N LEU A 180 -10.82 8.84 10.11
CA LEU A 180 -11.07 7.95 8.96
C LEU A 180 -11.14 6.47 9.40
N MET A 181 -10.20 6.06 10.26
CA MET A 181 -10.14 4.71 10.82
C MET A 181 -11.39 4.37 11.63
N GLN A 182 -11.97 5.33 12.35
CA GLN A 182 -13.22 5.15 13.10
C GLN A 182 -14.44 5.00 12.18
N GLN A 183 -14.44 5.61 10.99
CA GLN A 183 -15.54 5.46 10.02
C GLN A 183 -15.53 4.07 9.37
N SER A 184 -14.35 3.48 9.22
CA SER A 184 -14.16 2.18 8.61
C SER A 184 -14.40 1.03 9.60
N HIS A 185 -15.66 0.79 9.96
CA HIS A 185 -16.08 -0.39 10.75
C HIS A 185 -15.76 -1.74 10.07
N ARG A 186 -15.26 -1.74 8.83
CA ARG A 186 -14.93 -2.93 8.02
C ARG A 186 -13.42 -3.14 7.78
N SER A 187 -12.58 -2.46 8.56
CA SER A 187 -11.12 -2.70 8.49
C SER A 187 -10.84 -4.15 8.89
N VAL A 188 -10.19 -4.93 8.01
CA VAL A 188 -9.82 -6.32 8.33
C VAL A 188 -9.00 -6.33 9.60
N PRO A 189 -9.31 -7.20 10.57
CA PRO A 189 -8.34 -7.56 11.59
C PRO A 189 -7.19 -8.26 10.88
N ALA A 190 -6.17 -7.49 10.49
CA ALA A 190 -4.95 -8.04 9.94
C ALA A 190 -4.25 -8.80 11.06
N LEU A 191 -4.56 -10.10 11.15
CA LEU A 191 -4.02 -11.10 12.08
C LEU A 191 -4.41 -10.82 13.54
N THR A 192 -5.28 -11.67 14.08
CA THR A 192 -5.77 -11.62 15.46
C THR A 192 -4.62 -11.63 16.48
N CYS A 193 -4.37 -10.45 17.06
CA CYS A 193 -3.87 -10.28 18.43
C CYS A 193 -5.02 -9.58 19.20
N PRO A 194 -5.32 -9.93 20.47
CA PRO A 194 -6.55 -9.49 21.16
C PRO A 194 -6.68 -7.99 21.42
N ASP A 195 -5.69 -7.17 21.07
CA ASP A 195 -5.73 -5.72 21.21
C ASP A 195 -5.99 -5.06 19.85
N GLN A 196 -7.22 -4.55 19.67
CA GLN A 196 -7.77 -3.99 18.44
C GLN A 196 -6.78 -3.08 17.66
N LEU A 197 -6.27 -3.61 16.54
CA LEU A 197 -5.36 -2.94 15.61
C LEU A 197 -6.11 -2.61 14.32
N VAL A 198 -6.36 -1.33 14.06
CA VAL A 198 -6.87 -0.85 12.77
C VAL A 198 -5.67 -0.53 11.86
N SER A 199 -5.63 -1.11 10.66
CA SER A 199 -4.44 -1.20 9.80
C SER A 199 -4.33 -0.04 8.80
N ALA A 200 -3.42 0.91 9.03
CA ALA A 200 -2.91 1.83 8.01
C ALA A 200 -1.59 1.30 7.46
N CYS A 201 -1.50 1.09 6.14
CA CYS A 201 -0.28 0.63 5.51
C CYS A 201 0.53 1.80 4.97
N ILE A 202 1.74 1.98 5.51
CA ILE A 202 2.59 3.08 5.10
C ILE A 202 3.12 2.86 3.67
N LYS A 203 2.77 3.77 2.76
CA LYS A 203 3.47 3.95 1.48
C LYS A 203 4.82 4.62 1.76
N HIS A 204 5.90 3.94 1.37
CA HIS A 204 7.30 4.40 1.39
C HIS A 204 7.72 5.23 2.63
N SER A 205 8.45 4.61 3.56
CA SER A 205 9.37 5.37 4.42
C SER A 205 10.78 5.25 3.86
N THR A 206 11.26 6.28 3.20
CA THR A 206 12.70 6.54 3.16
C THR A 206 13.03 7.20 4.49
N PHE A 207 13.46 6.43 5.49
CA PHE A 207 14.04 7.02 6.69
C PHE A 207 15.46 7.46 6.34
N MET A 208 15.71 8.77 6.28
CA MET A 208 17.06 9.27 6.52
C MET A 208 17.32 9.15 8.03
N CYS A 209 18.22 8.26 8.41
CA CYS A 209 18.72 8.18 9.78
C CYS A 209 19.77 9.30 9.96
N PRO A 210 19.63 10.23 10.93
CA PRO A 210 20.59 11.34 11.07
C PRO A 210 21.92 10.95 11.71
N CYS A 211 22.18 9.67 12.00
CA CYS A 211 23.33 9.29 12.81
C CYS A 211 24.02 8.03 12.26
N SER A 212 25.03 8.22 11.41
CA SER A 212 26.29 7.45 11.40
C SER A 212 27.06 7.72 10.10
N SER A 213 28.23 8.33 10.23
CA SER A 213 29.13 8.77 9.16
C SER A 213 29.91 7.63 8.48
N ARG A 214 29.37 6.40 8.38
CA ARG A 214 30.23 5.25 8.01
C ARG A 214 29.65 4.14 7.13
N TRP A 215 28.62 4.41 6.32
CA TRP A 215 28.14 3.42 5.35
C TRP A 215 27.77 4.08 4.01
N PRO A 216 28.27 3.59 2.86
CA PRO A 216 27.89 4.13 1.56
C PRO A 216 26.42 3.78 1.29
N TRP A 217 25.59 4.82 1.19
CA TRP A 217 24.27 4.93 0.55
C TRP A 217 23.58 3.59 0.21
N LYS A 218 22.94 2.96 1.19
CA LYS A 218 22.02 1.83 0.96
C LYS A 218 20.61 2.23 1.38
N CYS A 219 19.70 2.31 0.40
CA CYS A 219 18.27 2.54 0.61
C CYS A 219 17.63 1.34 1.32
N PHE A 220 17.36 1.47 2.62
CA PHE A 220 16.49 0.55 3.35
C PHE A 220 15.06 1.09 3.39
N CYS A 221 14.12 0.40 2.75
CA CYS A 221 12.69 0.63 2.95
C CYS A 221 12.24 -0.13 4.20
N LEU A 222 12.19 0.52 5.36
CA LEU A 222 11.42 0.02 6.51
C LEU A 222 10.00 0.56 6.41
N ARG A 223 9.02 -0.30 6.13
CA ARG A 223 7.60 0.06 6.22
C ARG A 223 7.09 -0.35 7.59
N PHE A 224 6.68 0.64 8.38
CA PHE A 224 6.16 0.46 9.73
C PHE A 224 4.63 0.35 9.71
N PHE A 225 4.08 -0.25 10.76
CA PHE A 225 2.72 0.03 11.19
C PHE A 225 2.77 1.27 12.09
N ILE A 226 1.84 2.20 11.89
CA ILE A 226 1.58 3.23 12.88
C ILE A 226 0.40 2.77 13.72
N SER A 227 0.66 2.49 14.99
CA SER A 227 -0.37 2.38 16.03
C SER A 227 -0.54 3.78 16.65
N LEU A 228 -1.70 4.41 16.46
CA LEU A 228 -2.05 5.66 17.14
C LEU A 228 -2.86 5.31 18.39
N ARG A 229 -2.18 5.12 19.53
CA ARG A 229 -2.85 5.00 20.84
C ARG A 229 -3.07 6.41 21.42
N SER A 230 -4.30 6.74 21.79
CA SER A 230 -4.58 7.86 22.69
C SER A 230 -4.58 7.33 24.12
N HIS A 231 -3.67 7.81 24.96
CA HIS A 231 -3.81 7.67 26.42
C HIS A 231 -4.43 8.95 26.98
N SER A 232 -5.49 8.80 27.77
CA SER A 232 -5.95 9.82 28.69
C SER A 232 -5.24 9.59 30.02
N ASP A 233 -4.26 10.43 30.35
CA ASP A 233 -3.75 10.51 31.71
C ASP A 233 -4.25 11.81 32.35
N SER A 234 -4.54 11.78 33.65
CA SER A 234 -5.33 12.78 34.40
C SER A 234 -4.60 14.10 34.67
N SER A 235 -3.66 14.50 33.81
CA SER A 235 -2.92 15.75 33.92
C SER A 235 -2.58 16.28 32.53
N ASP A 236 -3.53 17.04 31.99
CA ASP A 236 -3.52 18.01 30.88
C ASP A 236 -2.31 18.14 29.92
N ARG A 237 -1.74 17.02 29.44
CA ARG A 237 -0.92 16.97 28.22
C ARG A 237 -1.18 15.67 27.46
N ARG A 238 -1.91 15.77 26.33
CA ARG A 238 -2.01 14.68 25.35
C ARG A 238 -0.64 14.44 24.74
N SER A 239 0.05 13.38 25.14
CA SER A 239 1.25 12.89 24.46
C SER A 239 0.89 11.66 23.63
N LEU A 240 1.17 11.73 22.32
CA LEU A 240 0.94 10.64 21.36
C LEU A 240 2.28 9.97 21.06
N LEU A 241 2.42 8.71 21.45
CA LEU A 241 3.60 7.90 21.17
C LEU A 241 3.44 7.21 19.81
N ILE A 242 4.23 7.65 18.83
CA ILE A 242 4.42 6.91 17.57
C ILE A 242 5.36 5.75 17.90
N SER A 243 4.80 4.56 18.15
CA SER A 243 5.62 3.35 18.32
C SER A 243 5.89 2.72 16.96
N LEU A 244 7.14 2.85 16.49
CA LEU A 244 7.66 2.15 15.31
C LEU A 244 8.04 0.71 15.73
N LYS A 245 7.21 -0.29 15.41
CA LYS A 245 7.52 -1.74 15.63
C LYS A 245 7.95 -2.46 14.34
#